data_AF-A0A969D4X8-F1
#
_entry.id   AF-A0A969D4X8-F1
#
_cell.length_a   1.000
_cell.length_b   1.000
_cell.length_c   1.000
_cell.angle_alpha   90.00
_cell.angle_beta   90.00
_cell.angle_gamma   90.00
#
_symmetry.space_group_name_H-M   'P 1'
#
loop_
_entity.id
_entity.type
_entity.pdbx_description
1 polymer ?
#
loop_
_entity_poly.entity_id
_entity_poly.type
_entity_poly.pdbx_seq_one_letter_code
_entity_poly.pdbx_strand_id
1 'polypeptide(L)'
;MQQVGPLDFLAFLTNRLGDRFAASAVTATERMDKPSQRLADYSYPAYQSLCLADTWHSVMRTLTHHSDAVVMDLREFGQERQGCRLELETLSQEFLNRPVVLVIDTTTDLPLLHRLLAELGNPLQPSNNSYWQTVIAANNEGHTIRAVIHTIEQLIVTPQPLEFQHTGEWAGESDSLR
;
A
#
# COMPACT_ATOMS: atom_id res chain seq x y z
N MET A 1 19.04 14.92 -0.69
CA MET A 1 19.85 14.68 0.53
C MET A 1 18.91 14.12 1.58
N GLN A 2 18.93 12.82 1.84
CA GLN A 2 18.04 12.19 2.82
C GLN A 2 18.48 12.63 4.21
N GLN A 3 17.59 13.22 5.00
CA GLN A 3 17.91 13.61 6.38
C GLN A 3 18.00 12.35 7.24
N VAL A 4 19.11 12.19 7.97
CA VAL A 4 19.25 11.13 8.97
C VAL A 4 18.48 11.56 10.22
N GLY A 5 17.49 10.76 10.63
CA GLY A 5 16.70 11.04 11.82
C GLY A 5 17.59 11.02 13.08
N PRO A 6 17.23 11.75 14.16
CA PRO A 6 18.04 11.83 15.38
C PRO A 6 18.39 10.46 15.97
N LEU A 7 17.45 9.50 15.90
CA LEU A 7 17.66 8.15 16.41
C LEU A 7 18.60 7.32 15.52
N ASP A 8 18.58 7.52 14.22
CA ASP A 8 19.47 6.81 13.29
C ASP A 8 20.89 7.37 13.38
N PHE A 9 21.02 8.68 13.61
CA PHE A 9 22.30 9.32 13.88
C PHE A 9 22.93 8.81 15.19
N LEU A 10 22.13 8.69 16.26
CA LEU A 10 22.60 8.09 17.51
C LEU A 10 22.97 6.61 17.35
N ALA A 11 22.20 5.84 16.58
CA ALA A 11 22.53 4.45 16.27
C ALA A 11 23.85 4.35 15.48
N PHE A 12 24.11 5.27 14.55
CA PHE A 12 25.39 5.36 13.85
C PHE A 12 26.54 5.65 14.80
N LEU A 13 26.44 6.69 15.64
CA LEU A 13 27.48 7.05 16.62
C LEU A 13 27.78 5.94 17.63
N THR A 14 26.79 5.09 17.92
CA THR A 14 26.93 3.97 18.87
C THR A 14 27.30 2.65 18.18
N ASN A 15 27.56 2.64 16.86
CA ASN A 15 27.80 1.44 16.07
C ASN A 15 26.67 0.39 16.16
N ARG A 16 25.43 0.85 16.34
CA ARG A 16 24.21 0.06 16.44
C ARG A 16 23.26 0.29 15.27
N LEU A 17 23.72 0.96 14.22
CA LEU A 17 22.90 1.22 13.04
C LEU A 17 22.44 -0.09 12.38
N GLY A 18 23.30 -1.11 12.37
CA GLY A 18 22.96 -2.45 11.86
C GLY A 18 21.73 -3.06 12.51
N ASP A 19 21.51 -2.86 13.82
CA ASP A 19 20.36 -3.38 14.57
C ASP A 19 19.00 -2.86 14.02
N ARG A 20 19.02 -1.74 13.30
CA ARG A 20 17.81 -1.12 12.76
C ARG A 20 17.37 -1.73 11.43
N PHE A 21 18.28 -2.33 10.69
CA PHE A 21 17.98 -2.98 9.42
C PHE A 21 17.26 -4.31 9.65
N ALA A 22 16.19 -4.53 8.91
CA ALA A 22 15.55 -5.83 8.79
C ALA A 22 16.45 -6.70 7.90
N ALA A 23 17.26 -7.55 8.54
CA ALA A 23 18.14 -8.49 7.85
C ALA A 23 17.36 -9.66 7.19
N SER A 24 16.06 -9.77 7.45
CA SER A 24 15.19 -10.78 6.84
C SER A 24 13.71 -10.41 6.96
N ALA A 25 12.87 -11.08 6.16
CA ALA A 25 11.42 -11.09 6.29
C ALA A 25 10.92 -11.50 7.70
N VAL A 26 11.65 -12.40 8.38
CA VAL A 26 11.30 -12.86 9.74
C VAL A 26 11.41 -11.70 10.72
N THR A 27 12.50 -10.93 10.66
CA THR A 27 12.70 -9.75 11.52
C THR A 27 11.65 -8.67 11.27
N ALA A 28 11.12 -8.55 10.04
CA ALA A 28 10.02 -7.65 9.74
C ALA A 28 8.71 -8.13 10.38
N THR A 29 8.39 -9.42 10.25
CA THR A 29 7.17 -10.04 10.82
C THR A 29 7.14 -9.92 12.34
N GLU A 30 8.24 -10.26 13.02
CA GLU A 30 8.37 -10.16 14.48
C GLU A 30 8.14 -8.73 15.01
N ARG A 31 8.41 -7.71 14.18
CA ARG A 31 8.15 -6.31 14.54
C ARG A 31 6.67 -5.95 14.36
N MET A 32 5.99 -6.55 13.40
CA MET A 32 4.56 -6.33 13.12
C MET A 32 3.65 -7.03 14.15
N ASP A 33 4.04 -8.21 14.63
CA ASP A 33 3.25 -8.96 15.62
C ASP A 33 3.26 -8.31 17.02
N LYS A 34 4.09 -7.29 17.23
CA LYS A 34 4.09 -6.54 18.48
C LYS A 34 2.84 -5.67 18.54
N PRO A 35 1.97 -5.86 19.55
CA PRO A 35 0.78 -5.02 19.69
C PRO A 35 1.19 -3.56 19.78
N SER A 36 0.69 -2.75 18.86
CA SER A 36 0.91 -1.32 18.87
C SER A 36 -0.01 -0.68 19.91
N GLN A 37 0.57 0.02 20.87
CA GLN A 37 -0.20 0.79 21.84
C GLN A 37 -0.24 2.25 21.38
N ARG A 38 -1.45 2.80 21.32
CA ARG A 38 -1.66 4.23 21.04
C ARG A 38 -0.89 5.07 22.07
N LEU A 39 -0.13 6.05 21.59
CA LEU A 39 0.63 6.98 22.41
C LEU A 39 -0.31 7.97 23.14
N ALA A 40 0.23 8.69 24.13
CA ALA A 40 -0.54 9.64 24.95
C ALA A 40 -1.14 10.81 24.15
N ASP A 41 -0.55 11.13 23.00
CA ASP A 41 -1.05 12.13 22.04
C ASP A 41 -2.07 11.56 21.04
N TYR A 42 -2.55 10.34 21.29
CA TYR A 42 -3.47 9.58 20.46
C TYR A 42 -2.92 9.10 19.11
N SER A 43 -1.64 9.29 18.84
CA SER A 43 -0.99 8.74 17.65
C SER A 43 -0.71 7.25 17.80
N TYR A 44 -0.58 6.53 16.68
CA TYR A 44 -0.06 5.16 16.70
C TYR A 44 1.44 5.20 16.39
N PRO A 45 2.25 4.37 17.07
CA PRO A 45 3.66 4.22 16.73
C PRO A 45 3.82 3.83 15.27
N ALA A 46 4.60 4.62 14.52
CA ALA A 46 4.99 4.27 13.16
C ALA A 46 6.11 3.23 13.21
N TYR A 47 5.92 2.08 12.56
CA TYR A 47 6.97 1.10 12.38
C TYR A 47 7.72 1.38 11.08
N GLN A 48 9.00 1.71 11.19
CA GLN A 48 9.89 1.88 10.05
C GLN A 48 10.78 0.66 9.88
N SER A 49 10.77 0.07 8.69
CA SER A 49 11.66 -1.02 8.30
C SER A 49 12.75 -0.50 7.36
N LEU A 50 13.96 -0.35 7.89
CA LEU A 50 15.15 -0.13 7.05
C LEU A 50 15.57 -1.47 6.45
N CYS A 51 15.84 -1.52 5.16
CA CYS A 51 16.17 -2.78 4.48
C CYS A 51 17.57 -2.74 3.87
N LEU A 52 18.23 -3.89 3.79
CA LEU A 52 19.47 -4.04 3.03
C LEU A 52 19.15 -4.26 1.55
N ALA A 53 20.13 -4.01 0.68
CA ALA A 53 19.97 -4.11 -0.77
C ALA A 53 19.55 -5.52 -1.26
N ASP A 54 19.87 -6.57 -0.50
CA ASP A 54 19.55 -7.96 -0.79
C ASP A 54 18.27 -8.47 -0.10
N THR A 55 17.73 -7.72 0.87
CA THR A 55 16.61 -8.17 1.71
C THR A 55 15.33 -7.36 1.50
N TRP A 56 15.43 -6.15 0.95
CA TRP A 56 14.29 -5.22 0.83
C TRP A 56 13.08 -5.81 0.10
N HIS A 57 13.28 -6.58 -0.97
CA HIS A 57 12.16 -7.15 -1.74
C HIS A 57 11.40 -8.19 -0.90
N SER A 58 12.11 -9.07 -0.20
CA SER A 58 11.50 -10.06 0.71
C SER A 58 10.75 -9.39 1.88
N VAL A 59 11.30 -8.31 2.43
CA VAL A 59 10.69 -7.55 3.51
C VAL A 59 9.44 -6.83 3.00
N MET A 60 9.52 -6.16 1.86
CA MET A 60 8.40 -5.45 1.23
C MET A 60 7.23 -6.40 0.93
N ARG A 61 7.51 -7.57 0.37
CA ARG A 61 6.50 -8.62 0.12
C ARG A 61 5.83 -9.10 1.42
N THR A 62 6.60 -9.25 2.48
CA THR A 62 6.08 -9.64 3.81
C THR A 62 5.17 -8.57 4.40
N LEU A 63 5.58 -7.29 4.35
CA LEU A 63 4.75 -6.15 4.77
C LEU A 63 3.46 -6.08 3.96
N THR A 64 3.56 -6.33 2.65
CA THR A 64 2.41 -6.36 1.73
C THR A 64 1.39 -7.42 2.14
N HIS A 65 1.83 -8.62 2.50
CA HIS A 65 0.89 -9.66 2.97
C HIS A 65 0.18 -9.31 4.27
N HIS A 66 0.86 -8.66 5.22
CA HIS A 66 0.30 -8.32 6.53
C HIS A 66 -0.47 -7.00 6.56
N SER A 67 -0.52 -6.26 5.45
CA SER A 67 -1.20 -4.96 5.38
C SER A 67 -2.64 -5.11 4.89
N ASP A 68 -3.54 -4.31 5.46
CA ASP A 68 -4.92 -4.18 4.97
C ASP A 68 -5.05 -3.13 3.86
N ALA A 69 -4.15 -2.14 3.85
CA ALA A 69 -4.05 -1.10 2.84
C ALA A 69 -2.59 -0.67 2.64
N VAL A 70 -2.27 -0.17 1.45
CA VAL A 70 -0.95 0.39 1.13
C VAL A 70 -1.11 1.85 0.72
N VAL A 71 -0.27 2.71 1.27
CA VAL A 71 -0.08 4.09 0.80
C VAL A 71 1.33 4.20 0.24
N MET A 72 1.44 4.62 -1.02
CA MET A 72 2.72 4.73 -1.70
C MET A 72 2.94 6.17 -2.16
N ASP A 73 4.08 6.74 -1.78
CA ASP A 73 4.51 8.04 -2.25
C ASP A 73 5.15 7.91 -3.64
N LEU A 74 4.54 8.56 -4.64
CA LEU A 74 5.02 8.65 -6.01
C LEU A 74 5.32 10.10 -6.43
N ARG A 75 5.48 11.01 -5.47
CA ARG A 75 5.94 12.37 -5.76
C ARG A 75 7.31 12.30 -6.43
N GLU A 76 7.50 13.14 -7.44
CA GLU A 76 8.67 13.14 -8.32
C GLU A 76 8.89 11.83 -9.11
N PHE A 77 7.92 10.92 -9.19
CA PHE A 77 8.03 9.73 -10.05
C PHE A 77 8.17 10.13 -11.52
N GLY A 78 9.12 9.51 -12.23
CA GLY A 78 9.43 9.83 -13.61
C GLY A 78 10.49 8.89 -14.21
N GLN A 79 10.92 9.16 -15.44
CA GLN A 79 11.85 8.30 -16.19
C GLN A 79 13.15 7.96 -15.43
N GLU A 80 13.71 8.93 -14.71
CA GLU A 80 14.94 8.80 -13.92
C GLU A 80 14.72 8.20 -12.52
N ARG A 81 13.45 8.01 -12.13
CA ARG A 81 13.02 7.63 -10.77
C ARG A 81 12.03 6.47 -10.80
N GLN A 82 12.38 5.43 -11.56
CA GLN A 82 11.60 4.19 -11.67
C GLN A 82 11.91 3.18 -10.56
N GLY A 83 12.58 3.61 -9.46
CA GLY A 83 12.91 2.74 -8.34
C GLY A 83 11.70 2.01 -7.77
N CYS A 84 10.52 2.64 -7.86
CA CYS A 84 9.21 2.16 -7.43
C CYS A 84 8.55 1.10 -8.35
N ARG A 85 9.15 0.76 -9.51
CA ARG A 85 8.54 -0.13 -10.50
C ARG A 85 8.33 -1.54 -9.95
N LEU A 86 9.34 -2.07 -9.26
CA LEU A 86 9.29 -3.41 -8.69
C LEU A 86 8.26 -3.51 -7.55
N GLU A 87 8.10 -2.44 -6.77
CA GLU A 87 7.10 -2.34 -5.72
C GLU A 87 5.70 -2.33 -6.32
N LEU A 88 5.46 -1.52 -7.37
CA LEU A 88 4.18 -1.49 -8.07
C LEU A 88 3.86 -2.83 -8.72
N GLU A 89 4.84 -3.50 -9.33
CA GLU A 89 4.70 -4.88 -9.85
C GLU A 89 4.29 -5.85 -8.75
N THR A 90 4.99 -5.83 -7.62
CA THR A 90 4.71 -6.72 -6.48
C THR A 90 3.30 -6.47 -5.93
N LEU A 91 2.91 -5.21 -5.75
CA LEU A 91 1.55 -4.85 -5.31
C LEU A 91 0.49 -5.33 -6.32
N SER A 92 0.73 -5.18 -7.62
CA SER A 92 -0.21 -5.60 -8.66
C SER A 92 -0.44 -7.11 -8.70
N GLN A 93 0.53 -7.89 -8.24
CA GLN A 93 0.49 -9.35 -8.26
C GLN A 93 0.01 -9.94 -6.92
N GLU A 94 0.33 -9.30 -5.80
CA GLU A 94 0.20 -9.90 -4.47
C GLU A 94 -0.78 -9.16 -3.54
N PHE A 95 -1.13 -7.92 -3.87
CA PHE A 95 -2.03 -7.07 -3.10
C PHE A 95 -3.38 -6.87 -3.80
N LEU A 96 -3.93 -7.99 -4.28
CA LEU A 96 -5.21 -8.03 -4.98
C LEU A 96 -6.36 -7.69 -4.03
N ASN A 97 -7.36 -6.96 -4.54
CA ASN A 97 -8.59 -6.62 -3.83
C ASN A 97 -8.41 -5.86 -2.51
N ARG A 98 -7.30 -5.13 -2.34
CA ARG A 98 -7.01 -4.34 -1.15
C ARG A 98 -6.61 -2.91 -1.53
N PRO A 99 -7.00 -1.90 -0.73
CA PRO A 99 -6.74 -0.50 -1.03
C PRO A 99 -5.25 -0.19 -1.28
N VAL A 100 -4.94 0.38 -2.45
CA VAL A 100 -3.64 0.99 -2.76
C VAL A 100 -3.88 2.46 -3.09
N VAL A 101 -3.32 3.36 -2.27
CA VAL A 101 -3.42 4.80 -2.48
C VAL A 101 -2.07 5.35 -2.91
N LEU A 102 -2.01 5.87 -4.12
CA LEU A 102 -0.81 6.46 -4.71
C LEU A 102 -0.84 7.98 -4.50
N VAL A 103 0.10 8.51 -3.72
CA VAL A 103 0.25 9.95 -3.50
C VAL A 103 1.08 10.54 -4.64
N ILE A 104 0.50 11.48 -5.37
CA ILE A 104 1.11 12.12 -6.55
C ILE A 104 1.13 13.63 -6.37
N ASP A 105 1.92 14.34 -7.18
CA ASP A 105 1.91 15.80 -7.21
C ASP A 105 2.15 16.32 -8.63
N THR A 106 2.34 17.64 -8.77
CA THR A 106 2.61 18.29 -10.05
C THR A 106 3.94 17.89 -10.69
N THR A 107 4.84 17.24 -9.97
CA THR A 107 6.14 16.77 -10.47
C THR A 107 6.10 15.32 -10.95
N THR A 108 4.99 14.62 -10.70
CA THR A 108 4.77 13.24 -11.12
C THR A 108 4.53 13.16 -12.63
N ASP A 109 5.29 12.31 -13.34
CA ASP A 109 5.04 11.98 -14.75
C ASP A 109 3.80 11.08 -14.88
N LEU A 110 2.62 11.71 -14.90
CA LEU A 110 1.34 11.02 -15.02
C LEU A 110 1.20 10.17 -16.29
N PRO A 111 1.63 10.61 -17.49
CA PRO A 111 1.63 9.76 -18.67
C PRO A 111 2.46 8.47 -18.51
N LEU A 112 3.62 8.55 -17.85
CA LEU A 112 4.41 7.36 -17.53
C LEU A 112 3.68 6.46 -16.52
N LEU A 113 3.17 7.05 -15.44
CA LEU A 113 2.46 6.31 -14.39
C LEU A 113 1.23 5.56 -14.96
N HIS A 114 0.42 6.23 -15.78
CA HIS A 114 -0.75 5.62 -16.42
C HIS A 114 -0.38 4.42 -17.30
N ARG A 115 0.69 4.54 -18.10
CA ARG A 115 1.16 3.44 -18.94
C ARG A 115 1.63 2.27 -18.09
N LEU A 116 2.45 2.53 -17.08
CA LEU A 116 2.93 1.50 -16.17
C LEU A 116 1.76 0.77 -15.49
N LEU A 117 0.81 1.50 -14.91
CA LEU A 117 -0.32 0.89 -14.23
C LEU A 117 -1.24 0.10 -15.17
N ALA A 118 -1.40 0.55 -16.42
CA ALA A 118 -2.10 -0.21 -17.45
C ALA A 118 -1.38 -1.51 -17.83
N GLU A 119 -0.04 -1.48 -17.97
CA GLU A 119 0.79 -2.67 -18.20
C GLU A 119 0.66 -3.68 -17.05
N LEU A 120 0.53 -3.18 -15.82
CA LEU A 120 0.33 -4.00 -14.61
C LEU A 120 -1.12 -4.46 -14.40
N GLY A 121 -2.03 -4.22 -15.34
CA GLY A 121 -3.43 -4.62 -15.23
C GLY A 121 -4.24 -3.84 -14.19
N ASN A 122 -3.72 -2.72 -13.70
CA ASN A 122 -4.36 -1.83 -12.73
C ASN A 122 -4.52 -0.41 -13.29
N PRO A 123 -5.13 -0.22 -14.48
CA PRO A 123 -5.27 1.10 -15.07
C PRO A 123 -6.03 2.02 -14.11
N LEU A 124 -5.54 3.26 -13.94
CA LEU A 124 -6.27 4.27 -13.18
C LEU A 124 -7.57 4.59 -13.92
N GLN A 125 -8.67 4.04 -13.43
CA GLN A 125 -9.99 4.31 -13.97
C GLN A 125 -10.69 5.35 -13.08
N PRO A 126 -11.50 6.24 -13.67
CA PRO A 126 -12.42 7.08 -12.91
C PRO A 126 -13.58 6.27 -12.27
N SER A 127 -13.66 4.96 -12.52
CA SER A 127 -14.68 4.09 -11.97
C SER A 127 -14.33 3.67 -10.53
N ASN A 128 -15.37 3.63 -9.71
CA ASN A 128 -15.42 3.25 -8.30
C ASN A 128 -15.07 1.78 -8.00
N ASN A 129 -14.66 0.99 -9.00
CA ASN A 129 -14.39 -0.46 -8.85
C ASN A 129 -12.89 -0.80 -8.79
N SER A 130 -12.01 0.20 -8.76
CA SER A 130 -10.57 -0.03 -8.56
C SER A 130 -10.20 0.14 -7.09
N TYR A 131 -9.54 -0.87 -6.51
CA TYR A 131 -8.89 -0.75 -5.21
C TYR A 131 -7.66 0.17 -5.25
N TRP A 132 -7.22 0.57 -6.45
CA TRP A 132 -6.10 1.47 -6.67
C TRP A 132 -6.61 2.86 -6.99
N GLN A 133 -6.26 3.84 -6.15
CA GLN A 133 -6.70 5.23 -6.26
C GLN A 133 -5.51 6.18 -6.13
N THR A 134 -5.62 7.37 -6.72
CA THR A 134 -4.61 8.43 -6.56
C THR A 134 -5.11 9.54 -5.64
N VAL A 135 -4.19 10.12 -4.88
CA VAL A 135 -4.41 11.33 -4.08
C VAL A 135 -3.37 12.36 -4.49
N ILE A 136 -3.82 13.56 -4.85
CA ILE A 136 -2.92 14.68 -5.15
C ILE A 136 -2.46 15.29 -3.82
N ALA A 137 -1.15 15.32 -3.60
CA ALA A 137 -0.53 15.96 -2.47
C ALA A 137 -0.85 17.46 -2.48
N ALA A 138 -1.36 17.94 -1.35
CA ALA A 138 -1.57 19.36 -1.13
C ALA A 138 -0.29 19.99 -0.57
N ASN A 139 -0.14 21.31 -0.74
CA ASN A 139 0.94 22.08 -0.12
C ASN A 139 0.96 21.95 1.42
N ASN A 140 -0.16 21.54 2.03
CA ASN A 140 -0.28 21.22 3.43
C ASN A 140 -0.40 19.70 3.59
N GLU A 141 0.63 19.07 4.17
CA GLU A 141 0.68 17.63 4.42
C GLU A 141 -0.52 17.12 5.23
N GLY A 142 -1.09 17.94 6.14
CA GLY A 142 -2.28 17.56 6.89
C GLY A 142 -3.51 17.35 6.01
N HIS A 143 -3.62 18.06 4.87
CA HIS A 143 -4.68 17.82 3.89
C HIS A 143 -4.41 16.56 3.08
N THR A 144 -3.15 16.31 2.70
CA THR A 144 -2.74 15.07 2.01
C THR A 144 -3.09 13.85 2.86
N ILE A 145 -2.69 13.85 4.15
CA ILE A 145 -2.98 12.76 5.09
C ILE A 145 -4.48 12.54 5.23
N ARG A 146 -5.26 13.61 5.39
CA ARG A 146 -6.73 13.51 5.50
C ARG A 146 -7.35 12.92 4.24
N ALA A 147 -6.88 13.32 3.06
CA ALA A 147 -7.35 12.79 1.79
C ALA A 147 -7.02 11.29 1.65
N VAL A 148 -5.78 10.89 1.99
CA VAL A 148 -5.36 9.49 2.00
C VAL A 148 -6.24 8.64 2.92
N ILE A 149 -6.44 9.07 4.17
CA ILE A 149 -7.28 8.35 5.15
C ILE A 149 -8.71 8.21 4.60
N HIS A 150 -9.28 9.32 4.10
CA HIS A 150 -10.61 9.31 3.54
C HIS A 150 -10.73 8.33 2.36
N THR A 151 -9.77 8.30 1.45
CA THR A 151 -9.75 7.36 0.31
C THR A 151 -9.67 5.91 0.78
N ILE A 152 -8.83 5.59 1.78
CA ILE A 152 -8.74 4.24 2.35
C ILE A 152 -10.08 3.84 2.97
N GLU A 153 -10.71 4.71 3.76
CA GLU A 153 -12.01 4.45 4.37
C GLU A 153 -13.07 4.14 3.30
N GLN A 154 -13.11 4.89 2.20
CA GLN A 154 -14.06 4.62 1.11
C GLN A 154 -13.79 3.24 0.46
N LEU A 155 -12.53 2.87 0.26
CA LEU A 155 -12.17 1.60 -0.37
C LEU A 155 -12.39 0.37 0.53
N ILE A 156 -12.24 0.53 1.86
CA ILE A 156 -12.48 -0.56 2.83
C ILE A 156 -13.97 -0.72 3.12
N VAL A 157 -14.72 0.39 3.23
CA VAL A 157 -16.12 0.38 3.68
C VAL A 157 -17.10 0.08 2.56
N THR A 158 -16.73 0.24 1.29
CA THR A 158 -17.65 -0.05 0.17
C THR A 158 -17.74 -1.57 -0.05
N PRO A 159 -18.88 -2.24 0.25
CA PRO A 159 -19.08 -3.60 -0.22
C PRO A 159 -19.18 -3.56 -1.73
N GLN A 160 -18.23 -4.17 -2.42
CA GLN A 160 -18.40 -4.52 -3.83
C GLN A 160 -19.72 -5.32 -3.95
N PRO A 161 -20.60 -5.01 -4.92
CA PRO A 161 -21.72 -5.90 -5.18
C PRO A 161 -21.12 -7.25 -5.56
N LEU A 162 -21.34 -8.25 -4.71
CA LEU A 162 -21.13 -9.64 -5.08
C LEU A 162 -21.95 -9.87 -6.34
N GLU A 163 -21.30 -9.88 -7.51
CA GLU A 163 -21.89 -10.43 -8.72
C GLU A 163 -22.13 -11.92 -8.42
N PHE A 164 -23.35 -12.22 -7.96
CA PHE A 164 -23.82 -13.58 -7.94
C PHE A 164 -23.80 -14.05 -9.39
N GLN A 165 -22.81 -14.87 -9.73
CA GLN A 165 -22.88 -15.71 -10.91
C GLN A 165 -24.12 -16.57 -10.75
N HIS A 166 -25.18 -16.24 -11.49
CA HIS A 166 -26.31 -17.13 -11.68
C HIS A 166 -25.78 -18.35 -12.44
N THR A 167 -25.20 -19.31 -11.72
CA THR A 167 -25.07 -20.68 -12.19
C THR A 167 -26.50 -21.22 -12.22
N GLY A 168 -27.06 -21.27 -13.41
CA GLY A 168 -28.40 -21.76 -13.63
C GLY A 168 -28.53 -23.22 -13.24
N GLU A 169 -29.65 -23.55 -12.58
CA GLU A 169 -30.37 -24.80 -12.76
C GLU A 169 -31.80 -24.58 -12.24
N TRP A 170 -32.70 -24.15 -13.13
CA TRP A 170 -34.13 -24.40 -12.96
C TRP A 170 -34.40 -25.77 -13.57
N ALA A 171 -34.24 -26.82 -12.77
CA ALA A 171 -34.81 -28.13 -13.05
C ALA A 171 -36.06 -28.27 -12.19
N GLY A 172 -37.20 -28.38 -12.86
CA GLY A 172 -38.51 -28.30 -12.24
C GLY A 172 -38.86 -29.47 -11.34
N GLU A 173 -39.81 -29.22 -10.45
CA GLU A 173 -40.68 -30.27 -9.95
C GLU A 173 -42.08 -29.69 -9.73
N SER A 174 -42.90 -29.87 -10.75
CA SER A 174 -44.34 -29.86 -10.64
C SER A 174 -44.77 -31.19 -10.02
N ASP A 175 -45.26 -31.17 -8.79
CA ASP A 175 -46.19 -32.18 -8.29
C ASP A 175 -47.06 -31.53 -7.20
N SER A 176 -48.33 -31.22 -7.50
CA SER A 176 -49.50 -32.05 -7.18
C SER A 176 -49.65 -32.32 -5.68
N LEU A 177 -50.77 -31.85 -5.11
CA LEU A 177 -51.61 -32.40 -4.02
C LEU A 177 -52.39 -31.20 -3.42
N ARG A 178 -53.66 -31.00 -3.79
CA ARG A 178 -54.84 -31.53 -3.09
C ARG A 178 -54.81 -31.34 -1.58
#